data_AF-A0A1B3XIN7-F1
#
_entry.id   AF-A0A1B3XIN7-F1
#
_cell.length_a   1.000
_cell.length_b   1.000
_cell.length_c   1.000
_cell.angle_alpha   90.00
_cell.angle_beta   90.00
_cell.angle_gamma   90.00
#
_symmetry.space_group_name_H-M   'P 1'
#
loop_
_entity.id
_entity.type
_entity.pdbx_description
1 polymer ?
#
loop_
_entity_poly.entity_id
_entity_poly.type
_entity_poly.pdbx_seq_one_letter_code
_entity_poly.pdbx_strand_id
1 'polypeptide(L)'
;MDNLNITLITKIVGDVFKEDDNISVIFLSENIFKDKRYSSKANIGNIIKIKNWHEIVVKDESSREGVVYANINDLIRNDIIKYCTKIYQGHNEAYISFYNDKSLLYVNSDVIDIILKDVGKIADLKQKYSIQFDEYYDNGDPF
;
A
#
# COMPACT_ATOMS: atom_id res chain seq x y z
N MET A 1 -18.72 -2.18 -2.63
CA MET A 1 -17.93 -1.36 -1.68
C MET A 1 -18.68 -0.94 -0.42
N ASP A 2 -19.99 -1.18 -0.29
CA ASP A 2 -20.83 -0.58 0.78
C ASP A 2 -20.53 -1.04 2.22
N ASN A 3 -19.53 -1.91 2.43
CA ASN A 3 -19.18 -2.47 3.75
C ASN A 3 -17.79 -2.06 4.28
N LEU A 4 -16.97 -1.35 3.50
CA LEU A 4 -15.71 -0.81 4.04
C LEU A 4 -16.02 0.48 4.81
N ASN A 5 -15.53 0.59 6.04
CA ASN A 5 -15.62 1.82 6.82
C ASN A 5 -14.34 2.00 7.62
N ILE A 6 -14.17 3.18 8.22
CA ILE A 6 -12.96 3.54 8.97
C ILE A 6 -12.66 2.52 10.08
N THR A 7 -13.70 2.01 10.75
CA THR A 7 -13.55 0.97 11.78
C THR A 7 -13.01 -0.33 11.19
N LEU A 8 -13.49 -0.74 10.03
CA LEU A 8 -13.00 -1.94 9.35
C LEU A 8 -11.56 -1.76 8.85
N ILE A 9 -11.24 -0.62 8.22
CA ILE A 9 -9.87 -0.28 7.79
C ILE A 9 -8.91 -0.36 8.98
N THR A 10 -9.30 0.24 10.11
CA THR A 10 -8.50 0.23 11.33
C THR A 10 -8.24 -1.20 11.83
N LYS A 11 -9.26 -2.06 11.80
CA LYS A 11 -9.14 -3.47 12.19
C LYS A 11 -8.23 -4.26 11.23
N ILE A 12 -8.42 -4.11 9.93
CA ILE A 12 -7.63 -4.80 8.90
C ILE A 12 -6.16 -4.42 9.05
N VAL A 13 -5.84 -3.13 9.07
CA VAL A 13 -4.45 -2.66 9.23
C VAL A 13 -3.87 -3.11 10.57
N GLY A 14 -4.67 -3.11 11.64
CA GLY A 14 -4.29 -3.60 12.96
C GLY A 14 -4.00 -5.09 13.04
N ASP A 15 -4.68 -5.91 12.24
CA ASP A 15 -4.41 -7.34 12.15
C ASP A 15 -3.20 -7.65 11.27
N VAL A 16 -2.96 -6.85 10.23
CA VAL A 16 -1.79 -7.00 9.33
C VAL A 16 -0.50 -6.58 10.04
N PHE A 17 -0.51 -5.40 10.68
CA PHE A 17 0.65 -4.79 11.35
C PHE A 17 0.42 -4.60 12.85
N LYS A 18 1.36 -5.07 13.65
CA LYS A 18 1.38 -4.83 15.11
C LYS A 18 1.87 -3.41 15.42
N GLU A 19 1.60 -2.92 16.63
CA GLU A 19 1.99 -1.55 17.04
C GLU A 19 3.51 -1.31 16.95
N ASP A 20 4.31 -2.31 17.32
CA ASP A 20 5.77 -2.20 17.36
C ASP A 20 6.47 -2.75 16.10
N ASP A 21 5.72 -3.04 15.03
CA ASP A 21 6.32 -3.50 13.79
C ASP A 21 7.15 -2.37 13.14
N ASN A 22 8.33 -2.73 12.62
CA ASN A 22 9.07 -1.80 11.76
C ASN A 22 8.43 -1.83 10.35
N ILE A 23 7.61 -0.83 10.06
CA ILE A 23 6.87 -0.74 8.81
C ILE A 23 7.55 0.27 7.89
N SER A 24 7.70 -0.13 6.64
CA SER A 24 8.22 0.68 5.55
C SER A 24 7.13 0.90 4.51
N VAL A 25 7.30 1.94 3.69
CA VAL A 25 6.43 2.21 2.56
C VAL A 25 7.27 2.46 1.32
N ILE A 26 6.81 1.93 0.20
CA ILE A 26 7.32 2.27 -1.12
C ILE A 26 6.16 2.77 -1.99
N PHE A 27 6.39 3.83 -2.75
CA PHE A 27 5.38 4.37 -3.66
C PHE A 27 5.98 5.05 -4.87
N LEU A 28 5.21 5.14 -5.95
CA LEU A 28 5.55 5.91 -7.14
C LEU A 28 5.46 7.41 -6.84
N SER A 29 6.60 8.08 -6.73
CA SER A 29 6.66 9.52 -6.47
C SER A 29 6.62 10.34 -7.76
N GLU A 30 7.28 9.86 -8.82
CA GLU A 30 7.43 10.59 -10.08
C GLU A 30 7.49 9.65 -11.29
N ASN A 31 6.99 10.13 -12.43
CA ASN A 31 7.23 9.55 -13.74
C ASN A 31 8.35 10.32 -14.45
N ILE A 32 9.15 9.63 -15.24
CA ILE A 32 10.22 10.21 -16.05
C ILE A 32 9.82 10.10 -17.52
N PHE A 33 9.79 11.23 -18.21
CA PHE A 33 9.52 11.29 -19.63
C PHE A 33 10.48 12.29 -20.27
N LYS A 34 11.20 11.86 -21.32
CA LYS A 34 12.22 12.68 -22.01
C LYS A 34 13.20 13.33 -21.02
N ASP A 35 13.75 12.53 -20.11
CA ASP A 35 14.68 12.94 -19.05
C ASP A 35 14.13 13.97 -18.03
N LYS A 36 12.83 14.28 -18.07
CA LYS A 36 12.18 15.17 -17.09
C LYS A 36 11.32 14.39 -16.12
N ARG A 37 11.35 14.80 -14.85
CA ARG A 37 10.55 14.23 -13.77
C ARG A 37 9.21 14.96 -13.65
N TYR A 38 8.15 14.19 -13.46
CA TYR A 38 6.77 14.67 -13.29
C TYR A 38 6.17 13.99 -12.06
N SER A 39 5.79 14.78 -11.06
CA SER A 39 5.18 14.26 -9.82
C SER A 39 3.92 13.44 -10.10
N SER A 40 3.74 12.35 -9.36
CA SER A 40 2.52 11.54 -9.33
C SER A 40 1.34 12.23 -8.63
N LYS A 41 1.58 13.39 -7.98
CA LYS A 41 0.55 14.23 -7.32
C LYS A 41 -0.27 13.54 -6.22
N ALA A 42 0.25 12.46 -5.64
CA ALA A 42 -0.39 11.76 -4.54
C ALA A 42 -0.30 12.47 -3.18
N ASN A 43 0.56 13.50 -3.06
CA ASN A 43 0.69 14.33 -1.85
C ASN A 43 0.91 13.55 -0.55
N ILE A 44 1.67 12.44 -0.62
CA ILE A 44 1.93 11.54 0.53
C ILE A 44 2.44 12.28 1.77
N GLY A 45 3.26 13.32 1.60
CA GLY A 45 3.80 14.12 2.72
C GLY A 45 2.74 14.86 3.55
N ASN A 46 1.52 15.03 3.04
CA ASN A 46 0.40 15.61 3.80
C ASN A 46 -0.31 14.58 4.70
N ILE A 47 -0.04 13.29 4.49
CA ILE A 47 -0.70 12.17 5.17
C ILE A 47 0.29 11.44 6.08
N ILE A 48 1.46 11.12 5.55
CA ILE A 48 2.52 10.34 6.20
C ILE A 48 3.67 11.28 6.55
N LYS A 49 4.16 11.18 7.79
CA LYS A 49 5.32 11.96 8.21
C LYS A 49 6.59 11.42 7.57
N ILE A 50 7.17 12.19 6.65
CA ILE A 50 8.42 11.86 5.98
C ILE A 50 9.59 12.12 6.94
N LYS A 51 10.37 11.09 7.27
CA LYS A 51 11.55 11.20 8.17
C LYS A 51 12.87 10.83 7.48
N ASN A 52 12.83 9.91 6.53
CA ASN A 52 13.99 9.22 5.97
C ASN A 52 13.74 8.86 4.49
N TRP A 53 13.48 9.88 3.67
CA TRP A 53 13.19 9.74 2.24
C TRP A 53 14.38 9.16 1.45
N HIS A 54 14.13 8.09 0.70
CA HIS A 54 15.09 7.49 -0.21
C HIS A 54 14.47 7.26 -1.59
N GLU A 55 15.20 7.57 -2.67
CA GLU A 55 14.71 7.42 -4.05
C GLU A 55 15.39 6.25 -4.76
N ILE A 56 14.58 5.48 -5.49
CA ILE A 56 15.03 4.45 -6.41
C ILE A 56 14.57 4.87 -7.81
N VAL A 57 15.53 5.16 -8.68
CA VAL A 57 15.28 5.59 -10.06
C VAL A 57 15.39 4.38 -10.98
N VAL A 58 14.29 4.03 -11.64
CA VAL A 58 14.23 2.97 -12.65
C VAL A 58 14.01 3.62 -14.00
N LYS A 59 14.95 3.46 -14.92
CA LYS A 59 14.90 4.07 -16.26
C LYS A 59 15.17 3.03 -17.33
N ASP A 60 14.47 3.18 -18.44
CA ASP A 60 14.82 2.52 -19.69
C ASP A 60 15.81 3.40 -20.46
N GLU A 61 17.00 2.85 -20.75
CA GLU A 61 18.07 3.58 -21.43
C GLU A 61 17.72 3.95 -22.88
N SER A 62 16.85 3.18 -23.53
CA SER A 62 16.49 3.35 -24.94
C SER A 62 15.39 4.39 -25.14
N SER A 63 14.34 4.36 -24.31
CA SER A 63 13.21 5.30 -24.41
C SER A 63 13.44 6.59 -23.62
N ARG A 64 14.39 6.59 -22.68
CA ARG A 64 14.61 7.67 -21.70
C ARG A 64 13.36 7.97 -20.86
N GLU A 65 12.51 6.96 -20.72
CA GLU A 65 11.37 6.94 -19.83
C GLU A 65 11.72 6.16 -18.57
N GLY A 66 10.93 6.33 -17.53
CA GLY A 66 11.18 5.66 -16.28
C GLY A 66 10.27 6.13 -15.16
N VAL A 67 10.61 5.72 -13.95
CA VAL A 67 9.87 6.03 -12.74
C VAL A 67 10.83 6.28 -11.59
N VAL A 68 10.37 7.06 -10.62
CA VAL A 68 11.03 7.23 -9.34
C VAL A 68 10.12 6.64 -8.27
N TYR A 69 10.63 5.62 -7.59
CA TYR A 69 10.01 5.12 -6.37
C TYR A 69 10.62 5.85 -5.18
N ALA A 70 9.79 6.28 -4.25
CA ALA A 70 10.21 6.78 -2.96
C ALA A 70 9.98 5.73 -1.88
N ASN A 71 10.94 5.61 -0.98
CA ASN A 71 10.89 4.73 0.18
C ASN A 71 11.00 5.58 1.46
N ILE A 72 10.19 5.23 2.45
CA ILE A 72 10.23 5.82 3.80
C ILE A 72 10.14 4.64 4.78
N ASN A 73 10.96 4.65 5.83
CA ASN A 73 11.00 3.60 6.84
C ASN A 73 10.53 4.14 8.20
N ASP A 74 10.34 3.26 9.18
CA ASP A 74 9.89 3.61 10.53
C ASP A 74 8.54 4.35 10.55
N LEU A 75 7.61 3.87 9.71
CA LEU A 75 6.22 4.31 9.72
C LEU A 75 5.53 3.77 10.97
N ILE A 76 4.67 4.60 11.54
CA ILE A 76 3.74 4.15 12.57
C ILE A 76 2.46 3.64 11.91
N ARG A 77 1.84 2.63 12.51
CA ARG A 77 0.59 2.03 12.03
C ARG A 77 -0.53 3.05 11.77
N ASN A 78 -0.62 4.09 12.59
CA ASN A 78 -1.61 5.16 12.43
C ASN A 78 -1.45 5.94 11.12
N ASP A 79 -0.25 6.04 10.54
CA ASP A 79 -0.05 6.73 9.27
C ASP A 79 -0.64 5.91 8.11
N ILE A 80 -0.58 4.57 8.21
CA ILE A 80 -1.19 3.64 7.25
C ILE A 80 -2.71 3.73 7.33
N ILE A 81 -3.27 3.69 8.56
CA ILE A 81 -4.73 3.82 8.77
C ILE A 81 -5.24 5.14 8.19
N LYS A 82 -4.53 6.25 8.44
CA LYS A 82 -4.87 7.57 7.88
C LYS A 82 -4.83 7.54 6.36
N TYR A 83 -3.80 6.94 5.76
CA TYR A 83 -3.69 6.82 4.32
C TYR A 83 -4.86 6.01 3.73
N CYS A 84 -5.09 4.78 4.18
CA CYS A 84 -6.19 3.95 3.70
C CYS A 84 -7.56 4.64 3.88
N THR A 85 -7.77 5.34 4.99
CA THR A 85 -8.98 6.13 5.23
C THR A 85 -9.14 7.26 4.22
N LYS A 86 -8.05 7.96 3.88
CA LYS A 86 -8.07 9.04 2.89
C LYS A 86 -8.40 8.53 1.50
N ILE A 87 -7.83 7.39 1.10
CA ILE A 87 -8.13 6.78 -0.19
C ILE A 87 -9.59 6.35 -0.26
N TYR A 88 -10.10 5.70 0.78
CA TYR A 88 -11.52 5.36 0.89
C TYR A 88 -12.46 6.59 0.81
N GLN A 89 -12.00 7.76 1.26
CA GLN A 89 -12.72 9.03 1.16
C GLN A 89 -12.63 9.71 -0.21
N GLY A 90 -11.99 9.09 -1.21
CA GLY A 90 -11.86 9.62 -2.56
C GLY A 90 -10.73 10.65 -2.74
N HIS A 91 -9.75 10.68 -1.83
CA HIS A 91 -8.53 11.46 -2.06
C HIS A 91 -7.63 10.78 -3.11
N ASN A 92 -6.75 11.58 -3.74
CA ASN A 92 -5.78 11.08 -4.73
C ASN A 92 -4.96 9.91 -4.17
N GLU A 93 -4.97 8.79 -4.88
CA GLU A 93 -4.16 7.63 -4.56
C GLU A 93 -2.74 7.73 -5.13
N ALA A 94 -1.77 7.17 -4.40
CA ALA A 94 -0.49 6.77 -4.94
C ALA A 94 -0.54 5.28 -5.32
N TYR A 95 0.27 4.90 -6.31
CA TYR A 95 0.71 3.51 -6.41
C TYR A 95 1.66 3.23 -5.24
N ILE A 96 1.18 2.53 -4.21
CA ILE A 96 1.82 2.44 -2.89
C ILE A 96 1.72 1.04 -2.30
N SER A 97 2.72 0.66 -1.51
CA SER A 97 2.67 -0.55 -0.69
C SER A 97 3.36 -0.31 0.65
N PHE A 98 2.71 -0.76 1.71
CA PHE A 98 3.25 -0.79 3.07
C PHE A 98 3.75 -2.19 3.36
N TYR A 99 4.91 -2.33 3.97
CA TYR A 99 5.48 -3.65 4.16
C TYR A 99 6.43 -3.73 5.36
N ASN A 100 6.63 -4.95 5.83
CA ASN A 100 7.72 -5.34 6.72
C ASN A 100 8.28 -6.69 6.25
N ASP A 101 9.01 -7.40 7.11
CA ASP A 101 9.62 -8.70 6.80
C ASP A 101 8.60 -9.86 6.64
N LYS A 102 7.36 -9.66 7.06
CA LYS A 102 6.32 -10.70 7.15
C LYS A 102 5.09 -10.41 6.31
N SER A 103 4.84 -9.14 6.01
CA SER A 103 3.57 -8.66 5.48
C SER A 103 3.81 -7.58 4.43
N LEU A 104 2.98 -7.58 3.40
CA LEU A 104 2.81 -6.47 2.46
C LEU A 104 1.32 -6.14 2.37
N LEU A 105 0.99 -4.86 2.42
CA LEU A 105 -0.33 -4.30 2.23
C LEU A 105 -0.27 -3.31 1.07
N TYR A 106 -0.92 -3.67 -0.03
CA TYR A 106 -1.18 -2.78 -1.14
C TYR A 106 -2.61 -2.22 -1.02
N VAL A 107 -2.79 -0.97 -1.43
CA VAL A 107 -4.09 -0.30 -1.34
C VAL A 107 -4.27 0.63 -2.54
N ASN A 108 -5.45 0.55 -3.13
CA ASN A 108 -5.97 1.52 -4.09
C ASN A 108 -7.39 1.92 -3.70
N SER A 109 -8.09 2.68 -4.54
CA SER A 109 -9.49 3.06 -4.32
C SER A 109 -10.44 1.87 -4.21
N ASP A 110 -10.05 0.74 -4.79
CA ASP A 110 -10.92 -0.38 -5.09
C ASP A 110 -10.80 -1.55 -4.11
N VAL A 111 -9.57 -1.91 -3.78
CA VAL A 111 -9.19 -3.10 -3.02
C VAL A 111 -8.05 -2.80 -2.03
N ILE A 112 -7.97 -3.64 -1.00
CA ILE A 112 -6.80 -3.76 -0.14
C ILE A 112 -6.27 -5.16 -0.31
N ASP A 113 -5.10 -5.29 -0.92
CA ASP A 113 -4.44 -6.56 -1.12
C ASP A 113 -3.44 -6.80 0.00
N ILE A 114 -3.51 -7.99 0.60
CA ILE A 114 -2.68 -8.38 1.74
C ILE A 114 -1.92 -9.63 1.37
N ILE A 115 -0.59 -9.52 1.38
CA ILE A 115 0.32 -10.65 1.19
C ILE A 115 1.00 -10.92 2.52
N LEU A 116 0.92 -12.15 3.01
CA LEU A 116 1.55 -12.56 4.25
C LEU A 116 2.47 -13.76 4.01
N LYS A 117 3.53 -13.84 4.81
CA LYS A 117 4.39 -15.02 4.85
C LYS A 117 3.79 -16.18 5.68
N ASP A 118 2.94 -15.86 6.65
CA ASP A 118 2.33 -16.82 7.58
C ASP A 118 0.99 -17.34 7.04
N VAL A 119 0.98 -18.60 6.61
CA VAL A 119 -0.20 -19.27 6.03
C VAL A 119 -1.33 -19.41 7.05
N GLY A 120 -1.02 -19.62 8.33
CA GLY A 120 -2.04 -19.69 9.39
C GLY A 120 -2.75 -18.35 9.55
N LYS A 121 -1.97 -17.27 9.56
CA LYS A 121 -2.52 -15.91 9.61
C LYS A 121 -3.36 -15.56 8.38
N ILE A 122 -3.01 -16.07 7.19
CA ILE A 122 -3.86 -15.91 5.98
C ILE A 122 -5.21 -16.56 6.20
N ALA A 123 -5.24 -17.82 6.67
CA ALA A 123 -6.48 -18.53 6.93
C ALA A 123 -7.36 -17.81 7.98
N ASP A 124 -6.74 -17.31 9.05
CA ASP A 124 -7.43 -16.54 10.09
C ASP A 124 -8.06 -15.26 9.53
N LEU A 125 -7.33 -14.52 8.68
CA LEU A 125 -7.85 -13.30 8.04
C LEU A 125 -9.00 -13.60 7.07
N LYS A 126 -8.86 -14.63 6.22
CA LYS A 126 -9.91 -15.06 5.30
C LYS A 126 -11.20 -15.43 6.06
N GLN A 127 -11.06 -16.16 7.17
CA GLN A 127 -12.20 -16.50 8.02
C GLN A 127 -12.80 -15.26 8.68
N LYS A 128 -11.97 -14.38 9.25
CA LYS A 128 -12.41 -13.18 9.99
C LYS A 128 -13.13 -12.17 9.09
N TYR A 129 -12.70 -12.05 7.85
CA TYR A 129 -13.21 -11.08 6.87
C TYR A 129 -13.98 -11.74 5.73
N SER A 130 -14.58 -12.92 5.94
CA SER A 130 -15.25 -13.70 4.89
C SER A 130 -16.35 -12.96 4.13
N ILE A 131 -16.98 -11.95 4.75
CA ILE A 131 -18.01 -11.11 4.11
C ILE A 131 -17.38 -10.09 3.14
N GLN A 132 -16.14 -9.66 3.41
CA GLN A 132 -15.43 -8.63 2.64
C GLN A 132 -14.32 -9.20 1.75
N PHE A 133 -13.94 -10.45 1.98
CA PHE A 133 -12.95 -11.16 1.21
C PHE A 133 -13.50 -11.46 -0.19
N ASP A 134 -12.70 -11.13 -1.21
CA ASP A 134 -13.02 -11.46 -2.59
C ASP A 134 -12.52 -12.88 -2.90
N GLU A 135 -13.47 -13.80 -3.14
CA GLU A 135 -13.19 -15.20 -3.47
C GLU A 135 -12.84 -15.42 -4.96
N TYR A 136 -12.90 -14.38 -5.79
CA TYR A 136 -12.74 -14.49 -7.25
C TYR A 136 -11.44 -15.21 -7.65
N TYR A 137 -10.33 -14.90 -6.98
CA TYR A 137 -9.00 -15.47 -7.30
C TYR A 137 -8.66 -16.78 -6.56
N ASP A 138 -9.49 -17.24 -5.62
CA ASP A 138 -9.23 -18.48 -4.87
C ASP A 138 -9.68 -19.75 -5.63
N ASN A 139 -10.55 -19.60 -6.64
CA ASN A 139 -11.15 -20.73 -7.37
C ASN A 139 -10.30 -21.27 -8.55
N GLY A 140 -8.99 -20.98 -8.57
CA GLY A 140 -8.05 -21.65 -9.46
C GLY A 140 -8.00 -21.14 -10.90
N ASP A 141 -8.37 -19.88 -11.15
CA ASP A 141 -8.01 -19.25 -12.42
C ASP A 141 -6.49 -19.02 -12.45
N PRO A 142 -5.79 -19.57 -13.46
CA PRO A 142 -4.34 -19.62 -13.47
C PRO A 142 -3.75 -18.23 -13.73
N PHE A 143 -2.76 -17.87 -12.93
CA PHE A 143 -1.62 -17.12 -13.45
C PHE A 143 -0.75 -18.06 -14.30
#